data_AF-A0A2S9D0M6-F1
#
_entry.id   AF-A0A2S9D0M6-F1
#
_cell.length_a   1.000
_cell.length_b   1.000
_cell.length_c   1.000
_cell.angle_alpha   90.00
_cell.angle_beta   90.00
_cell.angle_gamma   90.00
#
_symmetry.space_group_name_H-M   'P 1'
#
loop_
_entity.id
_entity.type
_entity.pdbx_description
1 polymer ?
#
loop_
_entity_poly.entity_id
_entity_poly.type
_entity_poly.pdbx_seq_one_letter_code
_entity_poly.pdbx_strand_id
1 'polypeptide(L)'
;MVLKKFSTGFFILLLCMVKAQNEFITIWKPASTVIQPITVSAPYQANTQQIWFPGIGENYDIYWEEVGFPQHNGSLTNVTSTKQVFIDFGTSIAEKNDAKYRVKVSNGNGVFQQIKFGDVQEVQLPDQIFPVWQINGSADKVLEIEQWGNIAWNSMNSAFSQCKLIQITATDTPNLNNVKDASYMFYAAKSFTGNSSMQNWDTSNIKNFRFMFALIFDSINTTLPDQFNSPYLNNWDMSSATDLSFMFAGRGIFNQTVNNWNVSNVKDMKWMFALCPSYNQPMDNWDTSSLEDIRFMFHFDPAFNQSLNHWNTSKVTNMAHVIHGCTAFNHPLENWDMTKVTRIDQILKETPNFNQSLASWNLANLNNGSLALAEAGMDCENFSKTLAGWADNPNTANNIDLSSVAPLTYASNAGDKRNILISKGWTMSGDTVGNCLLASSDIRIRKKTLLYPNPAVDDIHIEGLSDIKKYRIFDAAGRLVLEGNPNKDMINVGSLPKGNYILQLVLKDTTLSSKFIKK
;
A
#
# COMPACT_ATOMS: atom_id res chain seq x y z
N MET A 1 20.39 65.79 -2.80
CA MET A 1 19.93 64.43 -3.13
C MET A 1 20.78 63.93 -4.29
N VAL A 2 21.82 63.16 -3.99
CA VAL A 2 22.87 62.75 -4.94
C VAL A 2 22.43 61.44 -5.59
N LEU A 3 22.17 61.44 -6.90
CA LEU A 3 22.03 60.20 -7.67
C LEU A 3 23.44 59.64 -7.97
N LYS A 4 23.75 58.50 -7.37
CA LYS A 4 24.94 57.70 -7.68
C LYS A 4 24.68 56.83 -8.92
N LYS A 5 25.65 56.87 -9.84
CA LYS A 5 25.85 55.96 -10.97
C LYS A 5 25.83 54.50 -10.51
N PHE A 6 25.15 53.64 -11.26
CA PHE A 6 25.46 52.20 -11.29
C PHE A 6 26.01 51.84 -12.67
N SER A 7 27.21 51.27 -12.63
CA SER A 7 27.96 50.75 -13.77
C SER A 7 27.35 49.42 -14.22
N THR A 8 27.08 49.29 -15.52
CA THR A 8 26.67 48.06 -16.19
C THR A 8 27.82 47.05 -16.15
N GLY A 9 27.71 46.05 -15.28
CA GLY A 9 28.60 44.88 -15.27
C GLY A 9 28.12 43.86 -16.30
N PHE A 10 28.96 43.57 -17.28
CA PHE A 10 28.76 42.55 -18.30
C PHE A 10 28.81 41.16 -17.64
N PHE A 11 27.65 40.51 -17.49
CA PHE A 11 27.55 39.12 -17.01
C PHE A 11 28.00 38.20 -18.14
N ILE A 12 29.22 37.68 -18.09
CA ILE A 12 29.66 36.60 -18.96
C ILE A 12 28.94 35.34 -18.48
N LEU A 13 27.87 34.98 -19.19
CA LEU A 13 27.22 33.68 -19.04
C LEU A 13 28.25 32.62 -19.44
N LEU A 14 28.82 31.91 -18.46
CA LEU A 14 29.56 30.69 -18.71
C LEU A 14 28.56 29.67 -19.25
N LEU A 15 28.46 29.57 -20.57
CA LEU A 15 27.78 28.47 -21.24
C LEU A 15 28.58 27.20 -20.93
N CYS A 16 28.21 26.50 -19.86
CA CYS A 16 28.56 25.10 -19.71
C CYS A 16 28.02 24.38 -20.94
N MET A 17 28.91 24.03 -21.87
CA MET A 17 28.58 23.08 -22.92
C MET A 17 28.22 21.76 -22.23
N VAL A 18 26.92 21.51 -22.09
CA VAL A 18 26.40 20.19 -21.71
C VAL A 18 26.90 19.25 -22.79
N LYS A 19 27.98 18.50 -22.53
CA LYS A 19 28.33 17.35 -23.35
C LYS A 19 27.08 16.47 -23.38
N ALA A 20 26.68 16.01 -24.57
CA ALA A 20 25.57 15.08 -24.69
C ALA A 20 25.78 13.90 -23.73
N GLN A 21 24.84 13.68 -22.81
CA GLN A 21 24.86 12.60 -21.83
C GLN A 21 24.47 11.29 -22.53
N ASN A 22 25.39 10.72 -23.30
CA ASN A 22 25.14 9.51 -24.08
C ASN A 22 25.36 8.22 -23.27
N GLU A 23 26.18 8.27 -22.23
CA GLU A 23 26.63 7.08 -21.52
C GLU A 23 25.77 6.79 -20.30
N PHE A 24 25.45 5.52 -20.07
CA PHE A 24 25.00 5.04 -18.77
C PHE A 24 26.23 4.87 -17.86
N ILE A 25 26.22 5.47 -16.65
CA ILE A 25 27.40 5.54 -15.79
C ILE A 25 27.11 5.03 -14.39
N THR A 26 28.00 4.15 -13.90
CA THR A 26 27.92 3.57 -12.55
C THR A 26 29.28 3.61 -11.84
N ILE A 27 29.24 3.65 -10.50
CA ILE A 27 30.45 3.56 -9.66
C ILE A 27 30.50 2.20 -8.97
N TRP A 28 31.66 1.55 -9.08
CA TRP A 28 31.93 0.22 -8.53
C TRP A 28 33.12 0.26 -7.57
N LYS A 29 33.06 -0.52 -6.49
CA LYS A 29 34.17 -0.76 -5.56
C LYS A 29 34.45 -2.26 -5.48
N PRO A 30 35.36 -2.80 -6.29
CA PRO A 30 35.53 -4.24 -6.43
C PRO A 30 36.03 -4.96 -5.16
N ALA A 31 36.73 -4.21 -4.30
CA ALA A 31 37.25 -4.65 -3.01
C ALA A 31 36.32 -4.31 -1.83
N SER A 32 35.03 -3.99 -2.07
CA SER A 32 34.07 -3.69 -1.01
C SER A 32 33.95 -4.86 -0.03
N THR A 33 33.99 -4.55 1.26
CA THR A 33 33.79 -5.50 2.37
C THR A 33 32.57 -5.13 3.23
N VAL A 34 31.76 -4.16 2.78
CA VAL A 34 30.60 -3.65 3.54
C VAL A 34 29.53 -4.72 3.72
N ILE A 35 29.36 -5.58 2.71
CA ILE A 35 28.51 -6.78 2.79
C ILE A 35 29.32 -8.01 2.43
N GLN A 36 28.80 -9.18 2.80
CA GLN A 36 29.42 -10.45 2.41
C GLN A 36 29.43 -10.60 0.88
N PRO A 37 30.50 -11.15 0.29
CA PRO A 37 30.56 -11.41 -1.14
C PRO A 37 29.37 -12.24 -1.62
N ILE A 38 28.79 -11.87 -2.75
CA ILE A 38 27.67 -12.59 -3.34
C ILE A 38 28.20 -13.60 -4.35
N THR A 39 27.66 -14.82 -4.31
CA THR A 39 28.00 -15.85 -5.29
C THR A 39 27.30 -15.53 -6.61
N VAL A 40 28.10 -15.16 -7.62
CA VAL A 40 27.63 -14.87 -8.97
C VAL A 40 27.60 -16.16 -9.81
N SER A 41 26.53 -16.36 -10.59
CA SER A 41 26.42 -17.43 -11.59
C SER A 41 27.35 -17.15 -12.77
N ALA A 42 28.64 -17.44 -12.58
CA ALA A 42 29.73 -17.19 -13.52
C ALA A 42 30.75 -18.33 -13.51
N PRO A 43 31.62 -18.45 -14.53
CA PRO A 43 32.68 -19.46 -14.56
C PRO A 43 33.64 -19.41 -13.35
N TYR A 44 33.80 -18.23 -12.74
CA TYR A 44 34.58 -18.00 -11.54
C TYR A 44 34.10 -16.73 -10.82
N GLN A 45 34.37 -16.64 -9.51
CA GLN A 45 34.06 -15.46 -8.70
C GLN A 45 35.10 -14.36 -8.93
N ALA A 46 34.64 -13.11 -9.04
CA ALA A 46 35.49 -11.96 -9.28
C ALA A 46 36.27 -11.55 -8.01
N ASN A 47 37.57 -11.32 -8.12
CA ASN A 47 38.42 -10.91 -6.98
C ASN A 47 38.29 -9.39 -6.66
N THR A 48 39.19 -8.85 -5.84
CA THR A 48 39.17 -7.44 -5.38
C THR A 48 39.55 -6.40 -6.44
N GLN A 49 39.87 -6.81 -7.67
CA GLN A 49 40.14 -5.95 -8.82
C GLN A 49 39.16 -6.21 -9.99
N GLN A 50 38.16 -7.06 -9.78
CA GLN A 50 37.32 -7.58 -10.85
C GLN A 50 35.83 -7.47 -10.52
N ILE A 51 35.02 -7.33 -11.56
CA ILE A 51 33.56 -7.46 -11.48
C ILE A 51 33.03 -8.31 -12.63
N TRP A 52 31.87 -8.91 -12.39
CA TRP A 52 30.95 -9.28 -13.46
C TRP A 52 29.95 -8.13 -13.65
N PHE A 53 30.00 -7.48 -14.81
CA PHE A 53 29.06 -6.42 -15.19
C PHE A 53 27.84 -7.04 -15.89
N PRO A 54 26.61 -6.95 -15.35
CA PRO A 54 25.44 -7.68 -15.86
C PRO A 54 24.75 -6.98 -17.04
N GLY A 55 25.55 -6.50 -17.99
CA GLY A 55 25.08 -5.82 -19.19
C GLY A 55 24.64 -6.80 -20.29
N ILE A 56 23.51 -6.49 -20.92
CA ILE A 56 22.92 -7.25 -22.03
C ILE A 56 22.72 -6.31 -23.23
N GLY A 57 23.15 -6.77 -24.40
CA GLY A 57 23.13 -6.01 -25.64
C GLY A 57 24.02 -6.62 -26.71
N GLU A 58 24.06 -5.95 -27.85
CA GLU A 58 24.83 -6.35 -29.02
C GLU A 58 25.72 -5.19 -29.48
N ASN A 59 26.99 -5.48 -29.75
CA ASN A 59 28.00 -4.52 -30.24
C ASN A 59 28.08 -3.18 -29.49
N TYR A 60 27.85 -3.18 -28.17
CA TYR A 60 27.93 -1.98 -27.34
C TYR A 60 29.34 -1.80 -26.75
N ASP A 61 29.66 -0.60 -26.28
CA ASP A 61 30.99 -0.30 -25.75
C ASP A 61 30.95 -0.06 -24.24
N ILE A 62 31.97 -0.56 -23.54
CA ILE A 62 32.21 -0.32 -22.12
C ILE A 62 33.56 0.37 -21.98
N TYR A 63 33.57 1.50 -21.29
CA TYR A 63 34.79 2.18 -20.86
C TYR A 63 34.81 2.26 -19.34
N TRP A 64 35.99 2.23 -18.72
CA TRP A 64 36.12 2.46 -17.30
C TRP A 64 37.35 3.28 -16.97
N GLU A 65 37.30 3.98 -15.84
CA GLU A 65 38.42 4.73 -15.27
C GLU A 65 38.42 4.65 -13.73
N GLU A 66 39.59 4.65 -13.11
CA GLU A 66 39.72 4.79 -11.67
C GLU A 66 39.32 6.21 -11.23
N VAL A 67 38.44 6.31 -10.24
CA VAL A 67 37.91 7.59 -9.76
C VAL A 67 39.04 8.40 -9.12
N GLY A 68 39.29 9.60 -9.67
CA GLY A 68 40.41 10.46 -9.25
C GLY A 68 41.73 10.19 -9.98
N PHE A 69 41.80 9.10 -10.75
CA PHE A 69 43.02 8.66 -11.44
C PHE A 69 42.71 8.21 -12.88
N PRO A 70 42.21 9.12 -13.75
CA PRO A 70 41.69 8.77 -15.07
C PRO A 70 42.73 8.16 -16.02
N GLN A 71 44.02 8.28 -15.73
CA GLN A 71 45.10 7.60 -16.45
C GLN A 71 45.08 6.08 -16.26
N HIS A 72 44.46 5.58 -15.19
CA HIS A 72 44.18 4.16 -15.01
C HIS A 72 42.77 3.87 -15.54
N ASN A 73 42.72 3.42 -16.78
CA ASN A 73 41.50 3.21 -17.53
C ASN A 73 41.61 1.98 -18.45
N GLY A 74 40.48 1.57 -19.00
CA GLY A 74 40.40 0.52 -19.99
C GLY A 74 39.09 0.58 -20.77
N SER A 75 39.00 -0.23 -21.83
CA SER A 75 37.79 -0.32 -22.65
C SER A 75 37.59 -1.72 -23.21
N LEU A 76 36.33 -2.05 -23.47
CA LEU A 76 35.87 -3.21 -24.21
C LEU A 76 34.95 -2.68 -25.31
N THR A 77 35.25 -2.98 -26.57
CA THR A 77 34.47 -2.49 -27.72
C THR A 77 33.74 -3.62 -28.43
N ASN A 78 32.62 -3.30 -29.08
CA ASN A 78 31.75 -4.26 -29.78
C ASN A 78 31.35 -5.46 -28.89
N VAL A 79 31.05 -5.19 -27.62
CA VAL A 79 30.64 -6.19 -26.64
C VAL A 79 29.26 -6.71 -27.01
N THR A 80 29.14 -8.03 -27.10
CA THR A 80 27.85 -8.71 -27.22
C THR A 80 27.69 -9.66 -26.05
N SER A 81 26.60 -9.48 -25.30
CA SER A 81 26.34 -10.23 -24.08
C SER A 81 24.85 -10.49 -23.93
N THR A 82 24.51 -11.73 -23.59
CA THR A 82 23.15 -12.14 -23.23
C THR A 82 22.97 -12.27 -21.71
N LYS A 83 24.01 -12.04 -20.92
CA LYS A 83 24.00 -12.25 -19.46
C LYS A 83 24.84 -11.23 -18.71
N GLN A 84 26.16 -11.29 -18.88
CA GLN A 84 27.13 -10.47 -18.14
C GLN A 84 28.51 -10.49 -18.82
N VAL A 85 29.32 -9.49 -18.51
CA VAL A 85 30.65 -9.25 -19.06
C VAL A 85 31.67 -9.21 -17.94
N PHE A 86 32.80 -9.87 -18.13
CA PHE A 86 33.90 -9.82 -17.17
C PHE A 86 34.71 -8.53 -17.37
N ILE A 87 34.97 -7.80 -16.28
CA ILE A 87 35.84 -6.63 -16.29
C ILE A 87 36.93 -6.83 -15.24
N ASP A 88 38.17 -6.80 -15.69
CA ASP A 88 39.36 -6.71 -14.84
C ASP A 88 39.90 -5.28 -14.90
N PHE A 89 39.89 -4.61 -13.76
CA PHE A 89 40.38 -3.24 -13.66
C PHE A 89 41.90 -3.16 -13.53
N GLY A 90 42.61 -4.28 -13.37
CA GLY A 90 44.03 -4.29 -13.10
C GLY A 90 44.39 -3.80 -11.70
N THR A 91 45.68 -3.57 -11.48
CA THR A 91 46.17 -3.09 -10.17
C THR A 91 46.01 -1.58 -10.08
N SER A 92 45.15 -1.12 -9.16
CA SER A 92 44.96 0.31 -8.85
C SER A 92 46.29 1.01 -8.59
N ILE A 93 46.39 2.24 -9.09
CA ILE A 93 47.57 3.09 -8.93
C ILE A 93 47.52 4.02 -7.72
N ALA A 94 46.38 4.09 -7.04
CA ALA A 94 46.17 4.95 -5.88
C ALA A 94 46.10 4.14 -4.58
N GLU A 95 45.03 3.35 -4.42
CA GLU A 95 44.71 2.67 -3.17
C GLU A 95 44.11 1.28 -3.46
N LYS A 96 44.97 0.26 -3.53
CA LYS A 96 44.66 -1.09 -4.03
C LYS A 96 43.29 -1.66 -3.58
N ASN A 97 42.93 -1.48 -2.31
CA ASN A 97 41.70 -2.04 -1.73
C ASN A 97 40.58 -1.01 -1.51
N ASP A 98 40.82 0.28 -1.74
CA ASP A 98 39.78 1.32 -1.64
C ASP A 98 39.35 1.90 -3.01
N ALA A 99 40.08 1.55 -4.06
CA ALA A 99 39.84 2.02 -5.42
C ALA A 99 38.39 1.83 -5.87
N LYS A 100 37.85 2.91 -6.43
CA LYS A 100 36.54 2.94 -7.08
C LYS A 100 36.74 3.14 -8.58
N TYR A 101 35.87 2.54 -9.36
CA TYR A 101 35.91 2.61 -10.81
C TYR A 101 34.59 3.15 -11.33
N ARG A 102 34.69 4.16 -12.20
CA ARG A 102 33.56 4.67 -12.96
C ARG A 102 33.45 3.88 -14.25
N VAL A 103 32.39 3.09 -14.39
CA VAL A 103 32.08 2.30 -15.58
C VAL A 103 31.05 3.07 -16.41
N LYS A 104 31.38 3.34 -17.67
CA LYS A 104 30.59 4.09 -18.64
C LYS A 104 30.22 3.15 -19.79
N VAL A 105 28.94 3.09 -20.14
CA VAL A 105 28.42 2.21 -21.20
C VAL A 105 27.71 3.05 -22.23
N SER A 106 28.03 2.82 -23.50
CA SER A 106 27.36 3.46 -24.63
C SER A 106 26.88 2.42 -25.64
N ASN A 107 26.00 2.82 -26.55
CA ASN A 107 25.53 1.93 -27.61
C ASN A 107 26.64 1.48 -28.57
N GLY A 108 27.79 2.15 -28.62
CA GLY A 108 28.87 1.81 -29.55
C GLY A 108 28.36 1.74 -31.00
N ASN A 109 28.57 0.61 -31.65
CA ASN A 109 28.06 0.30 -33.00
C ASN A 109 26.73 -0.48 -32.99
N GLY A 110 26.17 -0.78 -31.82
CA GLY A 110 24.95 -1.55 -31.66
C GLY A 110 24.02 -0.95 -30.62
N VAL A 111 23.56 -1.79 -29.68
CA VAL A 111 22.55 -1.41 -28.69
C VAL A 111 22.87 -2.06 -27.34
N PHE A 112 23.02 -1.21 -26.32
CA PHE A 112 22.93 -1.64 -24.92
C PHE A 112 21.47 -1.49 -24.48
N GLN A 113 20.86 -2.56 -23.97
CA GLN A 113 19.40 -2.62 -23.82
C GLN A 113 18.91 -2.98 -22.42
N GLN A 114 19.74 -3.63 -21.60
CA GLN A 114 19.33 -4.07 -20.26
C GLN A 114 20.53 -4.27 -19.33
N ILE A 115 20.29 -4.00 -18.04
CA ILE A 115 21.14 -4.43 -16.94
C ILE A 115 20.31 -5.40 -16.06
N LYS A 116 20.81 -6.61 -15.82
CA LYS A 116 20.01 -7.67 -15.17
C LYS A 116 20.83 -8.44 -14.13
N PHE A 117 20.66 -8.11 -12.85
CA PHE A 117 21.46 -8.69 -11.75
C PHE A 117 20.99 -10.08 -11.28
N GLY A 118 20.02 -10.68 -11.96
CA GLY A 118 19.66 -12.06 -11.68
C GLY A 118 18.43 -12.54 -12.43
N ASP A 119 18.37 -13.85 -12.58
CA ASP A 119 17.18 -14.55 -13.01
C ASP A 119 16.43 -15.04 -11.77
N VAL A 120 15.12 -14.81 -11.74
CA VAL A 120 14.26 -15.18 -10.63
C VAL A 120 13.37 -16.34 -11.06
N GLN A 121 13.44 -17.43 -10.31
CA GLN A 121 12.42 -18.46 -10.31
C GLN A 121 11.53 -18.26 -9.10
N GLU A 122 10.26 -17.94 -9.32
CA GLU A 122 9.31 -17.87 -8.21
C GLU A 122 8.77 -19.24 -7.86
N VAL A 123 8.75 -19.50 -6.56
CA VAL A 123 8.00 -20.62 -6.01
C VAL A 123 6.71 -20.08 -5.43
N GLN A 124 5.62 -20.63 -5.93
CA GLN A 124 4.26 -20.25 -5.55
C GLN A 124 3.76 -21.22 -4.48
N LEU A 125 3.45 -20.70 -3.30
CA LEU A 125 2.62 -21.35 -2.29
C LEU A 125 1.24 -20.70 -2.30
N PRO A 126 0.20 -21.33 -1.71
CA PRO A 126 -1.18 -20.82 -1.77
C PRO A 126 -1.33 -19.31 -1.44
N ASP A 127 -0.57 -18.82 -0.47
CA ASP A 127 -0.65 -17.44 0.03
C ASP A 127 0.71 -16.70 0.05
N GLN A 128 1.78 -17.31 -0.47
CA GLN A 128 3.13 -16.73 -0.47
C GLN A 128 3.83 -16.96 -1.80
N ILE A 129 4.64 -15.98 -2.20
CA ILE A 129 5.52 -16.07 -3.36
C ILE A 129 6.92 -15.76 -2.88
N PHE A 130 7.86 -16.68 -3.10
CA PHE A 130 9.26 -16.43 -2.78
C PHE A 130 10.15 -16.49 -4.03
N PRO A 131 10.99 -15.47 -4.26
CA PRO A 131 11.94 -15.46 -5.36
C PRO A 131 13.17 -16.33 -5.01
N VAL A 132 13.47 -17.31 -5.86
CA VAL A 132 14.72 -18.06 -5.83
C VAL A 132 15.65 -17.48 -6.88
N TRP A 133 16.81 -17.02 -6.43
CA TRP A 133 17.72 -16.21 -7.25
C TRP A 133 18.85 -17.03 -7.86
N GLN A 134 19.04 -16.87 -9.16
CA GLN A 134 20.35 -17.06 -9.80
C GLN A 134 20.97 -15.68 -10.04
N ILE A 135 21.89 -15.28 -9.16
CA ILE A 135 22.50 -13.95 -9.24
C ILE A 135 23.44 -13.82 -10.44
N ASN A 136 23.29 -12.71 -11.15
CA ASN A 136 24.15 -12.27 -12.24
C ASN A 136 24.83 -10.97 -11.81
N GLY A 137 26.07 -10.76 -12.24
CA GLY A 137 26.85 -9.58 -11.89
C GLY A 137 27.21 -9.45 -10.41
N SER A 138 28.19 -8.59 -10.13
CA SER A 138 28.71 -8.39 -8.77
C SER A 138 27.89 -7.36 -7.98
N ALA A 139 26.66 -7.71 -7.62
CA ALA A 139 25.71 -6.83 -6.90
C ALA A 139 26.27 -6.26 -5.57
N ASP A 140 27.22 -6.96 -4.95
CA ASP A 140 27.93 -6.55 -3.74
C ASP A 140 28.95 -5.43 -3.94
N LYS A 141 29.28 -5.13 -5.20
CA LYS A 141 30.38 -4.22 -5.58
C LYS A 141 29.89 -2.92 -6.22
N VAL A 142 28.63 -2.80 -6.64
CA VAL A 142 28.09 -1.57 -7.23
C VAL A 142 27.60 -0.61 -6.13
N LEU A 143 27.97 0.66 -6.23
CA LEU A 143 27.67 1.68 -5.22
C LEU A 143 26.68 2.74 -5.73
N GLU A 144 26.74 3.08 -7.01
CA GLU A 144 26.07 4.30 -7.50
C GLU A 144 25.64 4.19 -8.96
N ILE A 145 24.47 4.75 -9.27
CA ILE A 145 24.06 5.15 -10.61
C ILE A 145 24.31 6.66 -10.70
N GLU A 146 25.37 7.03 -11.42
CA GLU A 146 25.84 8.42 -11.56
C GLU A 146 25.15 9.12 -12.75
N GLN A 147 24.74 8.37 -13.77
CA GLN A 147 24.04 8.90 -14.95
C GLN A 147 23.24 7.79 -15.66
N TRP A 148 22.03 8.10 -16.14
CA TRP A 148 21.23 7.17 -16.95
C TRP A 148 21.62 7.17 -18.44
N GLY A 149 21.96 8.35 -18.97
CA GLY A 149 22.29 8.55 -20.38
C GLY A 149 21.08 8.44 -21.30
N ASN A 150 21.33 8.26 -22.60
CA ASN A 150 20.29 8.16 -23.63
C ASN A 150 19.90 6.71 -23.97
N ILE A 151 20.28 5.75 -23.13
CA ILE A 151 19.98 4.32 -23.33
C ILE A 151 18.47 4.10 -23.36
N ALA A 152 17.97 3.59 -24.48
CA ALA A 152 16.57 3.19 -24.62
C ALA A 152 16.37 1.80 -24.02
N TRP A 153 16.05 1.74 -22.73
CA TRP A 153 15.95 0.51 -21.98
C TRP A 153 14.80 -0.37 -22.48
N ASN A 154 15.10 -1.63 -22.79
CA ASN A 154 14.09 -2.59 -23.25
C ASN A 154 13.31 -3.21 -22.07
N SER A 155 13.98 -3.41 -20.94
CA SER A 155 13.39 -3.93 -19.71
C SER A 155 14.19 -3.47 -18.50
N MET A 156 13.51 -3.28 -17.37
CA MET A 156 14.12 -3.05 -16.07
C MET A 156 13.94 -4.27 -15.14
N ASN A 157 13.46 -5.40 -15.67
CA ASN A 157 13.35 -6.64 -14.91
C ASN A 157 14.72 -7.01 -14.29
N SER A 158 14.71 -7.15 -12.96
CA SER A 158 15.88 -7.42 -12.11
C SER A 158 17.04 -6.42 -12.22
N ALA A 159 16.79 -5.19 -12.68
CA ALA A 159 17.80 -4.14 -12.70
C ALA A 159 18.17 -3.72 -11.27
N PHE A 160 19.46 -3.81 -10.93
CA PHE A 160 19.98 -3.51 -9.58
C PHE A 160 19.33 -4.30 -8.43
N SER A 161 18.76 -5.49 -8.70
CA SER A 161 18.33 -6.39 -7.63
C SER A 161 19.53 -6.87 -6.82
N GLN A 162 19.34 -7.03 -5.51
CA GLN A 162 20.36 -7.46 -4.55
C GLN A 162 21.55 -6.49 -4.40
N CYS A 163 21.52 -5.34 -5.09
CA CYS A 163 22.53 -4.31 -4.97
C CYS A 163 22.32 -3.50 -3.67
N LYS A 164 22.66 -4.08 -2.53
CA LYS A 164 22.28 -3.54 -1.20
C LYS A 164 22.88 -2.16 -0.90
N LEU A 165 23.98 -1.83 -1.56
CA LEU A 165 24.73 -0.59 -1.37
C LEU A 165 24.33 0.53 -2.34
N ILE A 166 23.51 0.23 -3.35
CA ILE A 166 23.25 1.12 -4.47
C ILE A 166 22.56 2.42 -4.05
N GLN A 167 23.02 3.54 -4.61
CA GLN A 167 22.35 4.85 -4.59
C GLN A 167 22.13 5.38 -6.00
N ILE A 168 21.27 6.39 -6.12
CA ILE A 168 21.14 7.21 -7.32
C ILE A 168 21.61 8.63 -7.00
N THR A 169 22.60 9.08 -7.73
CA THR A 169 23.03 10.50 -7.77
C THR A 169 22.73 11.14 -9.13
N ALA A 170 22.40 10.31 -10.13
CA ALA A 170 21.96 10.72 -11.45
C ALA A 170 20.86 11.79 -11.38
N THR A 171 21.13 12.92 -12.03
CA THR A 171 20.21 14.05 -12.15
C THR A 171 19.37 13.99 -13.43
N ASP A 172 19.78 13.16 -14.38
CA ASP A 172 19.03 12.81 -15.58
C ASP A 172 18.02 11.68 -15.32
N THR A 173 17.22 11.35 -16.33
CA THR A 173 16.15 10.34 -16.24
C THR A 173 16.40 9.19 -17.21
N PRO A 174 16.10 7.94 -16.84
CA PRO A 174 16.16 6.83 -17.79
C PRO A 174 15.10 6.99 -18.87
N ASN A 175 15.43 6.64 -20.11
CA ASN A 175 14.46 6.48 -21.17
C ASN A 175 13.75 5.13 -21.02
N LEU A 176 12.54 5.15 -20.43
CA LEU A 176 11.73 3.97 -20.13
C LEU A 176 10.64 3.67 -21.17
N ASN A 177 10.65 4.36 -22.32
CA ASN A 177 9.56 4.28 -23.31
C ASN A 177 9.25 2.84 -23.77
N ASN A 178 10.27 1.97 -23.83
CA ASN A 178 10.12 0.58 -24.24
C ASN A 178 9.91 -0.38 -23.06
N VAL A 179 10.06 0.09 -21.81
CA VAL A 179 9.99 -0.75 -20.62
C VAL A 179 8.54 -1.09 -20.30
N LYS A 180 8.22 -2.38 -20.32
CA LYS A 180 6.92 -2.91 -19.86
C LYS A 180 7.02 -3.61 -18.50
N ASP A 181 8.23 -3.97 -18.08
CA ASP A 181 8.48 -4.74 -16.88
C ASP A 181 9.65 -4.13 -16.09
N ALA A 182 9.35 -3.69 -14.87
CA ALA A 182 10.29 -3.19 -13.88
C ALA A 182 10.30 -4.08 -12.62
N SER A 183 9.78 -5.30 -12.72
CA SER A 183 9.73 -6.23 -11.60
C SER A 183 11.14 -6.49 -11.04
N TYR A 184 11.22 -6.53 -9.72
CA TYR A 184 12.45 -6.68 -8.96
C TYR A 184 13.51 -5.58 -9.14
N MET A 185 13.22 -4.48 -9.86
CA MET A 185 14.17 -3.37 -10.00
C MET A 185 14.43 -2.69 -8.65
N PHE A 186 15.65 -2.77 -8.11
CA PHE A 186 16.02 -2.38 -6.73
C PHE A 186 15.51 -3.28 -5.60
N TYR A 187 15.11 -4.52 -5.91
CA TYR A 187 14.78 -5.51 -4.89
C TYR A 187 15.96 -5.73 -3.95
N ALA A 188 15.73 -5.79 -2.63
CA ALA A 188 16.75 -5.91 -1.59
C ALA A 188 17.79 -4.77 -1.54
N ALA A 189 17.56 -3.64 -2.22
CA ALA A 189 18.43 -2.46 -2.13
C ALA A 189 18.25 -1.74 -0.78
N LYS A 190 18.99 -2.15 0.24
CA LYS A 190 18.85 -1.68 1.64
C LYS A 190 19.20 -0.21 1.82
N SER A 191 20.40 0.18 1.40
CA SER A 191 20.87 1.56 1.57
C SER A 191 20.12 2.55 0.68
N PHE A 192 19.39 2.09 -0.34
CA PHE A 192 18.79 2.95 -1.37
C PHE A 192 17.91 4.06 -0.80
N THR A 193 18.31 5.31 -1.04
CA THR A 193 17.51 6.49 -0.67
C THR A 193 16.67 7.00 -1.82
N GLY A 194 17.15 6.90 -3.07
CA GLY A 194 16.53 7.51 -4.25
C GLY A 194 17.07 8.91 -4.56
N ASN A 195 16.58 9.56 -5.61
CA ASN A 195 16.99 10.91 -6.04
C ASN A 195 15.78 11.69 -6.57
N SER A 196 15.81 13.03 -6.48
CA SER A 196 14.72 13.87 -6.97
C SER A 196 14.44 13.72 -8.47
N SER A 197 15.45 13.30 -9.26
CA SER A 197 15.26 12.95 -10.68
C SER A 197 14.22 11.85 -10.90
N MET A 198 13.97 10.99 -9.91
CA MET A 198 12.94 9.94 -9.96
C MET A 198 11.53 10.50 -10.16
N GLN A 199 11.27 11.75 -9.75
CA GLN A 199 9.98 12.40 -9.98
C GLN A 199 9.65 12.59 -11.47
N ASN A 200 10.68 12.56 -12.32
CA ASN A 200 10.57 12.82 -13.76
C ASN A 200 10.65 11.54 -14.60
N TRP A 201 10.66 10.36 -13.97
CA TRP A 201 10.68 9.09 -14.70
C TRP A 201 9.35 8.86 -15.40
N ASP A 202 9.39 8.66 -16.72
CA ASP A 202 8.20 8.30 -17.49
C ASP A 202 7.87 6.81 -17.31
N THR A 203 7.01 6.52 -16.35
CA THR A 203 6.56 5.16 -16.02
C THR A 203 5.30 4.75 -16.79
N SER A 204 4.77 5.61 -17.66
CA SER A 204 3.45 5.46 -18.31
C SER A 204 3.29 4.18 -19.13
N ASN A 205 4.40 3.54 -19.51
CA ASN A 205 4.44 2.33 -20.31
C ASN A 205 4.56 1.04 -19.49
N ILE A 206 4.94 1.13 -18.22
CA ILE A 206 5.29 -0.02 -17.38
C ILE A 206 4.01 -0.67 -16.84
N LYS A 207 3.92 -2.00 -16.98
CA LYS A 207 2.76 -2.79 -16.53
C LYS A 207 3.03 -3.52 -15.23
N ASN A 208 4.28 -3.92 -15.00
CA ASN A 208 4.68 -4.78 -13.90
C ASN A 208 5.73 -4.07 -13.02
N PHE A 209 5.36 -3.78 -11.76
CA PHE A 209 6.22 -3.20 -10.73
C PHE A 209 6.48 -4.16 -9.58
N ARG A 210 6.10 -5.42 -9.76
CA ARG A 210 6.12 -6.42 -8.70
C ARG A 210 7.49 -6.54 -8.06
N PHE A 211 7.55 -6.57 -6.72
CA PHE A 211 8.77 -6.63 -5.92
C PHE A 211 9.79 -5.49 -6.11
N MET A 212 9.51 -4.44 -6.90
CA MET A 212 10.49 -3.42 -7.30
C MET A 212 11.35 -2.96 -6.11
N PHE A 213 10.76 -2.43 -5.05
CA PHE A 213 11.50 -1.94 -3.89
C PHE A 213 11.50 -2.89 -2.69
N ALA A 214 11.05 -4.14 -2.81
CA ALA A 214 10.80 -4.99 -1.64
C ALA A 214 12.09 -5.38 -0.88
N LEU A 215 11.96 -5.66 0.42
CA LEU A 215 13.02 -6.14 1.30
C LEU A 215 12.70 -7.49 1.99
N ILE A 216 11.59 -8.13 1.64
CA ILE A 216 11.22 -9.45 2.16
C ILE A 216 11.87 -10.60 1.38
N PHE A 217 11.96 -11.77 2.00
CA PHE A 217 12.54 -13.00 1.41
C PHE A 217 13.98 -12.85 0.90
N ASP A 218 14.70 -11.87 1.46
CA ASP A 218 16.08 -11.59 1.13
C ASP A 218 17.00 -12.72 1.62
N SER A 219 17.70 -13.36 0.68
CA SER A 219 18.58 -14.50 0.96
C SER A 219 19.93 -14.11 1.56
N ILE A 220 20.29 -12.82 1.58
CA ILE A 220 21.59 -12.34 2.05
C ILE A 220 21.40 -11.49 3.31
N ASN A 221 21.74 -12.03 4.46
CA ASN A 221 21.59 -11.31 5.72
C ASN A 221 22.61 -10.14 5.80
N THR A 222 22.13 -8.93 6.13
CA THR A 222 22.99 -7.76 6.38
C THR A 222 22.46 -6.95 7.56
N THR A 223 23.34 -6.12 8.15
CA THR A 223 22.98 -5.13 9.17
C THR A 223 22.68 -3.76 8.59
N LEU A 224 22.65 -3.63 7.25
CA LEU A 224 22.39 -2.35 6.60
C LEU A 224 20.95 -1.89 6.89
N PRO A 225 20.76 -0.63 7.32
CA PRO A 225 19.42 -0.12 7.56
C PRO A 225 18.67 0.03 6.23
N ASP A 226 17.35 -0.13 6.29
CA ASP A 226 16.46 0.38 5.25
C ASP A 226 16.48 1.91 5.29
N GLN A 227 16.72 2.54 4.14
CA GLN A 227 16.77 4.00 4.01
C GLN A 227 15.75 4.55 2.99
N PHE A 228 14.90 3.69 2.42
CA PHE A 228 14.01 4.11 1.33
C PHE A 228 12.71 4.72 1.86
N ASN A 229 12.67 6.05 1.89
CA ASN A 229 11.50 6.84 2.25
C ASN A 229 11.43 8.14 1.43
N SER A 230 11.79 8.08 0.15
CA SER A 230 11.92 9.28 -0.69
C SER A 230 10.61 9.79 -1.28
N PRO A 231 10.32 11.11 -1.26
CA PRO A 231 9.06 11.70 -1.71
C PRO A 231 8.94 11.83 -3.23
N TYR A 232 9.60 10.93 -3.97
CA TYR A 232 9.82 11.09 -5.41
C TYR A 232 8.90 10.24 -6.28
N LEU A 233 8.01 9.45 -5.68
CA LEU A 233 7.17 8.50 -6.39
C LEU A 233 5.78 9.02 -6.74
N ASN A 234 5.28 10.04 -6.03
CA ASN A 234 3.88 10.46 -6.15
C ASN A 234 3.50 10.97 -7.55
N ASN A 235 4.47 11.41 -8.35
CA ASN A 235 4.24 11.92 -9.71
C ASN A 235 4.34 10.85 -10.81
N TRP A 236 4.60 9.59 -10.45
CA TRP A 236 4.69 8.51 -11.43
C TRP A 236 3.35 8.27 -12.13
N ASP A 237 3.40 8.11 -13.45
CA ASP A 237 2.24 7.69 -14.23
C ASP A 237 2.07 6.18 -14.11
N MET A 238 1.06 5.76 -13.35
CA MET A 238 0.72 4.36 -13.11
C MET A 238 -0.42 3.86 -14.01
N SER A 239 -0.85 4.65 -15.00
CA SER A 239 -2.04 4.35 -15.81
C SER A 239 -1.95 3.03 -16.59
N SER A 240 -0.74 2.55 -16.93
CA SER A 240 -0.55 1.23 -17.56
C SER A 240 -0.33 0.08 -16.57
N ALA A 241 -0.13 0.37 -15.28
CA ALA A 241 0.20 -0.64 -14.30
C ALA A 241 -0.95 -1.64 -14.11
N THR A 242 -0.60 -2.93 -14.13
CA THR A 242 -1.54 -4.03 -13.86
C THR A 242 -1.16 -4.83 -12.61
N ASP A 243 0.12 -4.80 -12.22
CA ASP A 243 0.66 -5.55 -11.07
C ASP A 243 1.60 -4.66 -10.23
N LEU A 244 1.19 -4.41 -8.99
CA LEU A 244 1.96 -3.69 -7.96
C LEU A 244 2.29 -4.60 -6.76
N SER A 245 2.09 -5.92 -6.90
CA SER A 245 2.23 -6.85 -5.79
C SER A 245 3.64 -6.81 -5.19
N PHE A 246 3.72 -6.86 -3.87
CA PHE A 246 4.98 -6.80 -3.11
C PHE A 246 5.86 -5.56 -3.33
N MET A 247 5.41 -4.51 -4.04
CA MET A 247 6.29 -3.42 -4.49
C MET A 247 7.13 -2.79 -3.36
N PHE A 248 6.57 -2.61 -2.16
CA PHE A 248 7.27 -2.04 -1.01
C PHE A 248 7.41 -3.00 0.17
N ALA A 249 7.05 -4.27 0.02
CA ALA A 249 6.95 -5.20 1.13
C ALA A 249 8.24 -5.26 1.97
N GLY A 250 8.12 -5.13 3.30
CA GLY A 250 9.22 -5.15 4.25
C GLY A 250 10.02 -3.84 4.36
N ARG A 251 9.57 -2.75 3.73
CA ARG A 251 10.19 -1.42 3.88
C ARG A 251 9.75 -0.77 5.20
N GLY A 252 10.48 -1.07 6.27
CA GLY A 252 10.18 -0.70 7.65
C GLY A 252 9.88 0.80 7.87
N ILE A 253 10.57 1.68 7.15
CA ILE A 253 10.47 3.13 7.33
C ILE A 253 9.67 3.84 6.23
N PHE A 254 9.15 3.10 5.24
CA PHE A 254 8.45 3.70 4.11
C PHE A 254 7.10 4.28 4.54
N ASN A 255 6.90 5.57 4.33
CA ASN A 255 5.69 6.31 4.66
C ASN A 255 5.47 7.47 3.68
N GLN A 256 5.78 7.26 2.39
CA GLN A 256 5.63 8.29 1.36
C GLN A 256 4.29 8.17 0.65
N THR A 257 3.73 9.32 0.27
CA THR A 257 2.45 9.36 -0.43
C THR A 257 2.58 8.82 -1.85
N VAL A 258 1.59 8.02 -2.23
CA VAL A 258 1.34 7.48 -3.57
C VAL A 258 -0.09 7.77 -4.01
N ASN A 259 -0.73 8.77 -3.37
CA ASN A 259 -2.14 9.07 -3.56
C ASN A 259 -2.46 9.54 -4.98
N ASN A 260 -1.50 10.11 -5.71
CA ASN A 260 -1.75 10.61 -7.08
C ASN A 260 -1.67 9.53 -8.16
N TRP A 261 -1.35 8.29 -7.80
CA TRP A 261 -1.27 7.20 -8.78
C TRP A 261 -2.62 6.86 -9.38
N ASN A 262 -2.67 6.78 -10.72
CA ASN A 262 -3.82 6.20 -11.41
C ASN A 262 -3.73 4.66 -11.35
N VAL A 263 -4.45 4.05 -10.42
CA VAL A 263 -4.48 2.60 -10.23
C VAL A 263 -5.68 1.90 -10.87
N SER A 264 -6.43 2.59 -11.74
CA SER A 264 -7.68 2.08 -12.35
C SER A 264 -7.52 0.81 -13.19
N ASN A 265 -6.30 0.49 -13.65
CA ASN A 265 -5.97 -0.72 -14.40
C ASN A 265 -5.27 -1.80 -13.57
N VAL A 266 -4.93 -1.51 -12.31
CA VAL A 266 -4.23 -2.45 -11.44
C VAL A 266 -5.18 -3.57 -11.03
N LYS A 267 -4.68 -4.81 -11.08
CA LYS A 267 -5.41 -6.03 -10.72
C LYS A 267 -4.87 -6.70 -9.47
N ASP A 268 -3.56 -6.66 -9.27
CA ASP A 268 -2.88 -7.31 -8.15
C ASP A 268 -2.11 -6.28 -7.33
N MET A 269 -2.46 -6.15 -6.05
CA MET A 269 -1.76 -5.36 -5.04
C MET A 269 -1.41 -6.20 -3.81
N LYS A 270 -1.48 -7.54 -3.89
CA LYS A 270 -1.20 -8.37 -2.72
C LYS A 270 0.18 -8.07 -2.15
N TRP A 271 0.30 -8.07 -0.83
CA TRP A 271 1.53 -7.77 -0.09
C TRP A 271 2.18 -6.39 -0.37
N MET A 272 1.57 -5.47 -1.11
CA MET A 272 2.24 -4.24 -1.57
C MET A 272 2.87 -3.44 -0.42
N PHE A 273 2.18 -3.32 0.72
CA PHE A 273 2.68 -2.65 1.93
C PHE A 273 2.93 -3.59 3.10
N ALA A 274 2.81 -4.90 2.95
CA ALA A 274 3.04 -5.85 4.04
C ALA A 274 4.38 -5.62 4.74
N LEU A 275 4.39 -5.64 6.06
CA LEU A 275 5.56 -5.46 6.91
C LEU A 275 6.21 -4.06 6.71
N CYS A 276 5.38 -3.04 6.50
CA CYS A 276 5.77 -1.62 6.47
C CYS A 276 5.20 -0.90 7.71
N PRO A 277 5.74 -1.14 8.92
CA PRO A 277 5.19 -0.65 10.18
C PRO A 277 5.05 0.88 10.31
N SER A 278 5.71 1.67 9.46
CA SER A 278 5.60 3.13 9.45
C SER A 278 4.54 3.67 8.46
N TYR A 279 4.01 2.85 7.56
CA TYR A 279 3.16 3.31 6.47
C TYR A 279 1.76 3.74 6.96
N ASN A 280 1.38 4.99 6.68
CA ASN A 280 0.08 5.56 7.04
C ASN A 280 -0.25 6.78 6.16
N GLN A 281 -0.32 6.59 4.83
CA GLN A 281 -0.59 7.67 3.87
C GLN A 281 -1.95 7.51 3.19
N PRO A 282 -2.65 8.62 2.85
CA PRO A 282 -3.97 8.55 2.21
C PRO A 282 -3.89 7.91 0.82
N MET A 283 -4.99 7.24 0.43
CA MET A 283 -5.20 6.58 -0.87
C MET A 283 -6.61 6.89 -1.40
N ASP A 284 -7.08 8.12 -1.14
CA ASP A 284 -8.45 8.56 -1.42
C ASP A 284 -8.75 8.71 -2.91
N ASN A 285 -7.72 8.94 -3.73
CA ASN A 285 -7.89 9.13 -5.18
C ASN A 285 -7.85 7.81 -5.99
N TRP A 286 -7.63 6.68 -5.32
CA TRP A 286 -7.47 5.39 -6.00
C TRP A 286 -8.82 4.85 -6.49
N ASP A 287 -8.94 4.69 -7.81
CA ASP A 287 -10.00 3.86 -8.41
C ASP A 287 -9.60 2.39 -8.31
N THR A 288 -10.23 1.69 -7.37
CA THR A 288 -9.95 0.29 -7.04
C THR A 288 -10.88 -0.70 -7.78
N SER A 289 -11.69 -0.22 -8.73
CA SER A 289 -12.71 -1.04 -9.43
C SER A 289 -12.15 -2.19 -10.29
N SER A 290 -10.84 -2.20 -10.54
CA SER A 290 -10.14 -3.28 -11.25
C SER A 290 -9.40 -4.28 -10.36
N LEU A 291 -9.30 -4.02 -9.05
CA LEU A 291 -8.56 -4.89 -8.15
C LEU A 291 -9.21 -6.27 -8.00
N GLU A 292 -8.41 -7.31 -8.17
CA GLU A 292 -8.80 -8.72 -8.08
C GLU A 292 -8.14 -9.40 -6.84
N ASP A 293 -6.91 -9.00 -6.48
CA ASP A 293 -6.16 -9.55 -5.33
C ASP A 293 -5.54 -8.44 -4.47
N ILE A 294 -5.91 -8.42 -3.19
CA ILE A 294 -5.42 -7.48 -2.17
C ILE A 294 -4.92 -8.21 -0.91
N ARG A 295 -4.71 -9.53 -0.98
CA ARG A 295 -4.32 -10.32 0.19
C ARG A 295 -3.06 -9.76 0.82
N PHE A 296 -3.00 -9.77 2.15
CA PHE A 296 -1.86 -9.25 2.91
C PHE A 296 -1.49 -7.78 2.62
N MET A 297 -2.36 -6.95 2.02
CA MET A 297 -2.02 -5.57 1.61
C MET A 297 -1.30 -4.77 2.70
N PHE A 298 -1.82 -4.80 3.93
CA PHE A 298 -1.30 -4.07 5.10
C PHE A 298 -0.90 -5.02 6.25
N HIS A 299 -0.45 -6.23 5.90
CA HIS A 299 -0.14 -7.26 6.89
C HIS A 299 0.99 -6.85 7.84
N PHE A 300 0.70 -6.77 9.14
CA PHE A 300 1.59 -6.31 10.21
C PHE A 300 2.09 -4.87 10.02
N ASP A 301 1.17 -3.97 9.66
CA ASP A 301 1.43 -2.52 9.56
C ASP A 301 0.78 -1.76 10.74
N PRO A 302 1.39 -1.77 11.95
CA PRO A 302 0.77 -1.22 13.16
C PRO A 302 0.39 0.27 13.09
N ALA A 303 1.09 1.09 12.29
CA ALA A 303 0.75 2.52 12.15
C ALA A 303 -0.41 2.78 11.18
N PHE A 304 -0.82 1.80 10.39
CA PHE A 304 -1.82 2.00 9.34
C PHE A 304 -3.20 2.31 9.94
N ASN A 305 -3.73 3.49 9.64
CA ASN A 305 -5.06 3.93 10.08
C ASN A 305 -5.68 4.91 9.07
N GLN A 306 -5.77 4.48 7.80
CA GLN A 306 -6.46 5.22 6.74
C GLN A 306 -7.78 4.54 6.39
N SER A 307 -8.77 5.32 5.94
CA SER A 307 -10.05 4.77 5.52
C SER A 307 -9.90 3.91 4.26
N LEU A 308 -10.47 2.71 4.28
CA LEU A 308 -10.60 1.81 3.13
C LEU A 308 -12.07 1.64 2.69
N ASN A 309 -13.00 2.39 3.29
CA ASN A 309 -14.43 2.21 3.08
C ASN A 309 -14.92 2.64 1.68
N HIS A 310 -14.12 3.40 0.93
CA HIS A 310 -14.44 3.78 -0.46
C HIS A 310 -13.91 2.79 -1.49
N TRP A 311 -13.14 1.78 -1.07
CA TRP A 311 -12.57 0.80 -1.99
C TRP A 311 -13.67 -0.07 -2.61
N ASN A 312 -13.62 -0.23 -3.92
CA ASN A 312 -14.49 -1.13 -4.65
C ASN A 312 -13.91 -2.54 -4.62
N THR A 313 -14.49 -3.41 -3.81
CA THR A 313 -14.04 -4.81 -3.64
C THR A 313 -14.85 -5.81 -4.46
N SER A 314 -15.70 -5.36 -5.40
CA SER A 314 -16.66 -6.22 -6.12
C SER A 314 -16.05 -7.31 -7.02
N LYS A 315 -14.75 -7.25 -7.27
CA LYS A 315 -13.97 -8.27 -8.01
C LYS A 315 -13.09 -9.13 -7.10
N VAL A 316 -12.89 -8.72 -5.85
CA VAL A 316 -12.04 -9.44 -4.89
C VAL A 316 -12.75 -10.69 -4.40
N THR A 317 -12.05 -11.82 -4.42
CA THR A 317 -12.57 -13.13 -3.96
C THR A 317 -11.89 -13.62 -2.69
N ASN A 318 -10.70 -13.12 -2.38
CA ASN A 318 -9.92 -13.51 -1.21
C ASN A 318 -9.40 -12.26 -0.49
N MET A 319 -9.79 -12.10 0.77
CA MET A 319 -9.43 -10.99 1.65
C MET A 319 -8.62 -11.47 2.86
N ALA A 320 -7.96 -12.61 2.75
CA ALA A 320 -7.09 -13.13 3.80
C ALA A 320 -6.01 -12.09 4.17
N HIS A 321 -5.84 -11.86 5.47
CA HIS A 321 -4.80 -11.02 6.06
C HIS A 321 -4.74 -9.53 5.64
N VAL A 322 -5.77 -8.96 4.99
CA VAL A 322 -5.70 -7.60 4.41
C VAL A 322 -5.28 -6.53 5.43
N ILE A 323 -5.79 -6.59 6.66
CA ILE A 323 -5.50 -5.64 7.76
C ILE A 323 -5.04 -6.35 9.05
N HIS A 324 -4.50 -7.56 8.94
CA HIS A 324 -4.00 -8.33 10.08
C HIS A 324 -2.84 -7.58 10.75
N GLY A 325 -2.92 -7.32 12.05
CA GLY A 325 -1.85 -6.69 12.82
C GLY A 325 -1.79 -5.16 12.66
N CYS A 326 -2.76 -4.54 11.98
CA CYS A 326 -2.91 -3.09 11.93
C CYS A 326 -3.46 -2.56 13.26
N THR A 327 -2.59 -2.43 14.27
CA THR A 327 -3.01 -2.12 15.63
C THR A 327 -3.64 -0.74 15.79
N ALA A 328 -3.34 0.24 14.93
CA ALA A 328 -3.96 1.57 14.94
C ALA A 328 -5.31 1.64 14.19
N PHE A 329 -5.67 0.64 13.39
CA PHE A 329 -6.78 0.72 12.45
C PHE A 329 -8.15 0.75 13.15
N ASN A 330 -8.95 1.80 12.92
CA ASN A 330 -10.32 1.90 13.42
C ASN A 330 -11.25 2.68 12.46
N HIS A 331 -11.33 2.22 11.21
CA HIS A 331 -12.21 2.78 10.19
C HIS A 331 -13.30 1.79 9.76
N PRO A 332 -14.48 2.27 9.35
CA PRO A 332 -15.57 1.41 8.90
C PRO A 332 -15.19 0.63 7.63
N LEU A 333 -15.76 -0.57 7.49
CA LEU A 333 -15.60 -1.46 6.33
C LEU A 333 -16.97 -1.87 5.75
N GLU A 334 -18.00 -1.06 6.02
CA GLU A 334 -19.39 -1.41 5.77
C GLU A 334 -19.77 -1.43 4.28
N ASN A 335 -19.00 -0.73 3.44
CA ASN A 335 -19.21 -0.64 1.99
C ASN A 335 -18.44 -1.71 1.19
N TRP A 336 -17.64 -2.55 1.85
CA TRP A 336 -16.99 -3.65 1.14
C TRP A 336 -18.03 -4.61 0.58
N ASP A 337 -17.95 -4.85 -0.72
CA ASP A 337 -18.74 -5.85 -1.40
C ASP A 337 -18.16 -7.24 -1.09
N MET A 338 -18.89 -7.98 -0.24
CA MET A 338 -18.53 -9.33 0.20
C MET A 338 -19.18 -10.43 -0.65
N THR A 339 -19.97 -10.05 -1.68
CA THR A 339 -20.81 -11.01 -2.43
C THR A 339 -20.03 -12.11 -3.13
N LYS A 340 -18.75 -11.92 -3.45
CA LYS A 340 -17.88 -12.92 -4.10
C LYS A 340 -16.77 -13.45 -3.18
N VAL A 341 -16.66 -12.93 -1.97
CA VAL A 341 -15.54 -13.24 -1.08
C VAL A 341 -15.72 -14.64 -0.49
N THR A 342 -14.71 -15.50 -0.68
CA THR A 342 -14.70 -16.86 -0.15
C THR A 342 -13.80 -17.03 1.07
N ARG A 343 -12.81 -16.14 1.23
CA ARG A 343 -11.82 -16.20 2.33
C ARG A 343 -11.68 -14.84 3.02
N ILE A 344 -11.77 -14.85 4.35
CA ILE A 344 -11.50 -13.70 5.24
C ILE A 344 -10.59 -14.11 6.42
N ASP A 345 -9.89 -15.23 6.31
CA ASP A 345 -9.04 -15.74 7.38
C ASP A 345 -8.02 -14.70 7.82
N GLN A 346 -7.94 -14.52 9.14
CA GLN A 346 -7.08 -13.54 9.84
C GLN A 346 -7.26 -12.08 9.40
N ILE A 347 -8.36 -11.71 8.72
CA ILE A 347 -8.55 -10.35 8.18
C ILE A 347 -8.31 -9.25 9.23
N LEU A 348 -8.87 -9.38 10.44
CA LEU A 348 -8.77 -8.47 11.57
C LEU A 348 -8.04 -9.13 12.77
N LYS A 349 -7.22 -10.15 12.52
CA LYS A 349 -6.43 -10.74 13.60
C LYS A 349 -5.47 -9.71 14.16
N GLU A 350 -5.33 -9.63 15.48
CA GLU A 350 -4.43 -8.69 16.16
C GLU A 350 -4.68 -7.21 15.80
N THR A 351 -5.95 -6.80 15.62
CA THR A 351 -6.36 -5.39 15.44
C THR A 351 -7.10 -4.85 16.66
N PRO A 352 -6.41 -4.59 17.79
CA PRO A 352 -7.03 -4.29 19.08
C PRO A 352 -7.77 -2.95 19.17
N ASN A 353 -7.60 -2.03 18.21
CA ASN A 353 -8.34 -0.77 18.17
C ASN A 353 -9.55 -0.78 17.22
N PHE A 354 -9.74 -1.86 16.44
CA PHE A 354 -10.86 -1.94 15.51
C PHE A 354 -12.17 -2.10 16.28
N ASN A 355 -12.97 -1.04 16.31
CA ASN A 355 -14.26 -1.02 17.01
C ASN A 355 -15.39 -0.55 16.10
N GLN A 356 -15.60 -1.27 15.00
CA GLN A 356 -16.67 -1.02 14.03
C GLN A 356 -17.50 -2.29 13.81
N SER A 357 -18.79 -2.13 13.52
CA SER A 357 -19.66 -3.26 13.21
C SER A 357 -19.47 -3.77 11.77
N LEU A 358 -19.48 -5.09 11.59
CA LEU A 358 -19.43 -5.77 10.28
C LEU A 358 -20.79 -6.34 9.86
N ALA A 359 -21.88 -5.84 10.44
CA ALA A 359 -23.23 -6.36 10.25
C ALA A 359 -23.72 -6.36 8.79
N SER A 360 -23.16 -5.49 7.93
CA SER A 360 -23.57 -5.37 6.52
C SER A 360 -22.93 -6.40 5.60
N TRP A 361 -21.94 -7.16 6.07
CA TRP A 361 -21.20 -8.10 5.23
C TRP A 361 -22.08 -9.26 4.75
N ASN A 362 -22.16 -9.42 3.43
CA ASN A 362 -22.82 -10.56 2.81
C ASN A 362 -21.87 -11.76 2.71
N LEU A 363 -22.00 -12.70 3.62
CA LEU A 363 -21.09 -13.84 3.76
C LEU A 363 -21.61 -15.12 3.08
N ALA A 364 -22.35 -15.00 1.98
CA ALA A 364 -22.99 -16.14 1.35
C ALA A 364 -22.02 -17.15 0.70
N ASN A 365 -20.89 -16.65 0.19
CA ASN A 365 -19.87 -17.47 -0.47
C ASN A 365 -18.67 -17.81 0.42
N LEU A 366 -18.71 -17.40 1.70
CA LEU A 366 -17.62 -17.62 2.62
C LEU A 366 -17.41 -19.12 2.83
N ASN A 367 -16.15 -19.57 2.84
CA ASN A 367 -15.77 -20.94 3.18
C ASN A 367 -14.57 -21.03 4.14
N ASN A 368 -13.82 -19.93 4.34
CA ASN A 368 -12.77 -19.87 5.35
C ASN A 368 -12.79 -18.50 6.07
N GLY A 369 -13.06 -18.53 7.37
CA GLY A 369 -13.03 -17.36 8.26
C GLY A 369 -12.09 -17.55 9.45
N SER A 370 -11.15 -18.51 9.37
CA SER A 370 -10.34 -18.90 10.53
C SER A 370 -9.60 -17.70 11.10
N LEU A 371 -9.75 -17.49 12.42
CA LEU A 371 -9.14 -16.40 13.19
C LEU A 371 -9.47 -15.00 12.65
N ALA A 372 -10.54 -14.82 11.87
CA ALA A 372 -10.87 -13.54 11.25
C ALA A 372 -11.02 -12.39 12.26
N LEU A 373 -11.47 -12.67 13.49
CA LEU A 373 -11.71 -11.68 14.54
C LEU A 373 -10.86 -11.93 15.81
N ALA A 374 -9.86 -12.81 15.74
CA ALA A 374 -9.03 -13.14 16.90
C ALA A 374 -8.25 -11.88 17.37
N GLU A 375 -8.38 -11.51 18.64
CA GLU A 375 -7.72 -10.34 19.22
C GLU A 375 -8.14 -9.00 18.58
N ALA A 376 -9.34 -8.95 17.97
CA ALA A 376 -9.94 -7.72 17.51
C ALA A 376 -10.50 -6.87 18.68
N GLY A 377 -10.49 -5.55 18.50
CA GLY A 377 -10.90 -4.55 19.50
C GLY A 377 -12.40 -4.27 19.61
N MET A 378 -13.26 -5.10 19.02
CA MET A 378 -14.69 -4.79 18.93
C MET A 378 -15.32 -4.79 20.32
N ASP A 379 -15.98 -3.70 20.66
CA ASP A 379 -16.73 -3.62 21.90
C ASP A 379 -17.98 -4.50 21.87
N CYS A 380 -18.62 -4.61 23.03
CA CYS A 380 -19.79 -5.44 23.23
C CYS A 380 -20.93 -5.08 22.25
N GLU A 381 -21.12 -3.80 21.93
CA GLU A 381 -22.21 -3.36 21.05
C GLU A 381 -21.91 -3.71 19.59
N ASN A 382 -20.70 -3.43 19.11
CA ASN A 382 -20.30 -3.67 17.73
C ASN A 382 -20.17 -5.15 17.40
N PHE A 383 -19.66 -5.98 18.32
CA PHE A 383 -19.67 -7.43 18.12
C PHE A 383 -21.09 -8.00 18.12
N SER A 384 -21.96 -7.52 19.00
CA SER A 384 -23.37 -7.93 19.01
C SER A 384 -24.10 -7.56 17.72
N LYS A 385 -23.90 -6.35 17.18
CA LYS A 385 -24.46 -5.94 15.88
C LYS A 385 -23.95 -6.83 14.75
N THR A 386 -22.68 -7.21 14.81
CA THR A 386 -22.04 -8.08 13.82
C THR A 386 -22.67 -9.46 13.81
N LEU A 387 -22.81 -10.10 14.98
CA LEU A 387 -23.50 -11.38 15.13
C LEU A 387 -24.95 -11.31 14.62
N ALA A 388 -25.69 -10.24 14.98
CA ALA A 388 -27.06 -10.04 14.53
C ALA A 388 -27.16 -9.92 13.01
N GLY A 389 -26.33 -9.08 12.38
CA GLY A 389 -26.33 -8.90 10.92
C GLY A 389 -26.01 -10.18 10.16
N TRP A 390 -25.04 -10.96 10.64
CA TRP A 390 -24.69 -12.24 10.02
C TRP A 390 -25.78 -13.29 10.22
N ALA A 391 -26.41 -13.35 11.39
CA ALA A 391 -27.50 -14.29 11.68
C ALA A 391 -28.79 -13.97 10.90
N ASP A 392 -29.11 -12.69 10.74
CA ASP A 392 -30.36 -12.22 10.11
C ASP A 392 -30.33 -12.27 8.59
N ASN A 393 -29.14 -12.39 7.98
CA ASN A 393 -29.01 -12.65 6.56
C ASN A 393 -29.25 -14.14 6.27
N PRO A 394 -30.33 -14.52 5.56
CA PRO A 394 -30.66 -15.92 5.31
C PRO A 394 -29.60 -16.63 4.46
N ASN A 395 -28.86 -15.86 3.64
CA ASN A 395 -27.85 -16.37 2.73
C ASN A 395 -26.49 -16.59 3.40
N THR A 396 -26.28 -16.15 4.65
CA THR A 396 -25.02 -16.38 5.37
C THR A 396 -24.62 -17.86 5.31
N ALA A 397 -23.38 -18.12 4.89
CA ALA A 397 -22.85 -19.45 4.63
C ALA A 397 -22.97 -20.39 5.84
N ASN A 398 -22.95 -21.69 5.59
CA ASN A 398 -22.94 -22.73 6.63
C ASN A 398 -21.51 -23.22 6.89
N ASN A 399 -21.28 -23.85 8.04
CA ASN A 399 -20.04 -24.55 8.39
C ASN A 399 -18.77 -23.68 8.35
N ILE A 400 -18.85 -22.43 8.84
CA ILE A 400 -17.70 -21.52 8.90
C ILE A 400 -16.98 -21.67 10.23
N ASP A 401 -15.68 -21.95 10.17
CA ASP A 401 -14.81 -21.90 11.34
C ASP A 401 -14.15 -20.54 11.49
N LEU A 402 -14.48 -19.83 12.58
CA LEU A 402 -13.76 -18.63 13.03
C LEU A 402 -12.66 -18.95 14.04
N SER A 403 -12.61 -20.20 14.54
CA SER A 403 -11.69 -20.66 15.58
C SER A 403 -11.83 -19.84 16.88
N SER A 404 -10.84 -19.04 17.26
CA SER A 404 -10.92 -18.13 18.42
C SER A 404 -11.39 -16.74 17.97
N VAL A 405 -12.34 -16.19 18.71
CA VAL A 405 -12.78 -14.79 18.63
C VAL A 405 -12.52 -14.06 19.97
N ALA A 406 -11.69 -14.62 20.85
CA ALA A 406 -11.30 -13.94 22.08
C ALA A 406 -10.60 -12.60 21.78
N PRO A 407 -10.78 -11.56 22.62
CA PRO A 407 -11.52 -11.53 23.88
C PRO A 407 -12.94 -10.92 23.74
N LEU A 408 -13.57 -11.06 22.57
CA LEU A 408 -14.81 -10.33 22.26
C LEU A 408 -15.95 -10.64 23.25
N THR A 409 -16.80 -9.65 23.50
CA THR A 409 -17.99 -9.82 24.35
C THR A 409 -19.24 -9.47 23.57
N TYR A 410 -20.38 -10.11 23.86
CA TYR A 410 -21.66 -9.80 23.22
C TYR A 410 -22.78 -9.63 24.24
N ALA A 411 -23.80 -8.85 23.89
CA ALA A 411 -24.98 -8.60 24.70
C ALA A 411 -25.74 -9.91 24.96
N SER A 412 -26.32 -10.06 26.15
CA SER A 412 -27.11 -11.25 26.49
C SER A 412 -28.23 -11.53 25.47
N ASN A 413 -28.85 -10.48 24.92
CA ASN A 413 -29.89 -10.58 23.90
C ASN A 413 -29.37 -10.82 22.47
N ALA A 414 -28.05 -10.81 22.24
CA ALA A 414 -27.43 -11.29 21.01
C ALA A 414 -27.14 -12.81 21.06
N GLY A 415 -27.35 -13.47 22.21
CA GLY A 415 -27.15 -14.91 22.36
C GLY A 415 -27.96 -15.74 21.36
N ASP A 416 -29.21 -15.36 21.09
CA ASP A 416 -30.04 -16.05 20.09
C ASP A 416 -29.46 -15.92 18.68
N LYS A 417 -28.90 -14.76 18.33
CA LYS A 417 -28.24 -14.53 17.03
C LYS A 417 -26.99 -15.38 16.88
N ARG A 418 -26.18 -15.46 17.95
CA ARG A 418 -25.03 -16.37 18.00
C ARG A 418 -25.44 -17.83 17.83
N ASN A 419 -26.51 -18.25 18.49
CA ASN A 419 -27.04 -19.62 18.38
C ASN A 419 -27.54 -19.95 16.97
N ILE A 420 -28.10 -18.98 16.24
CA ILE A 420 -28.47 -19.15 14.82
C ILE A 420 -27.22 -19.51 14.00
N LEU A 421 -26.11 -18.79 14.16
CA LEU A 421 -24.86 -19.10 13.46
C LEU A 421 -24.31 -20.49 13.83
N ILE A 422 -24.34 -20.85 15.12
CA ILE A 422 -23.92 -22.19 15.58
C ILE A 422 -24.79 -23.30 14.98
N SER A 423 -26.10 -23.10 14.89
CA SER A 423 -27.01 -24.07 14.25
C SER A 423 -26.79 -24.20 12.74
N LYS A 424 -26.22 -23.17 12.09
CA LYS A 424 -25.68 -23.23 10.72
C LYS A 424 -24.31 -23.94 10.64
N GLY A 425 -23.80 -24.49 11.73
CA GLY A 425 -22.52 -25.19 11.81
C GLY A 425 -21.31 -24.28 12.02
N TRP A 426 -21.50 -23.02 12.41
CA TRP A 426 -20.36 -22.14 12.69
C TRP A 426 -19.65 -22.55 13.99
N THR A 427 -18.32 -22.49 13.98
CA THR A 427 -17.50 -22.67 15.18
C THR A 427 -16.80 -21.37 15.55
N MET A 428 -17.00 -20.93 16.79
CA MET A 428 -16.34 -19.76 17.38
C MET A 428 -16.22 -19.97 18.89
N SER A 429 -15.08 -19.60 19.46
CA SER A 429 -14.76 -19.79 20.88
C SER A 429 -14.04 -18.57 21.46
N GLY A 430 -14.06 -18.44 22.79
CA GLY A 430 -13.35 -17.38 23.50
C GLY A 430 -14.12 -16.06 23.64
N ASP A 431 -15.29 -15.94 23.02
CA ASP A 431 -16.23 -14.85 23.31
C ASP A 431 -17.07 -15.13 24.56
N THR A 432 -17.47 -14.06 25.26
CA THR A 432 -18.28 -14.16 26.49
C THR A 432 -19.47 -13.20 26.49
N VAL A 433 -20.46 -13.45 27.34
CA VAL A 433 -21.59 -12.53 27.51
C VAL A 433 -21.10 -11.29 28.27
N GLY A 434 -21.23 -10.12 27.65
CA GLY A 434 -20.91 -8.82 28.24
C GLY A 434 -22.12 -8.13 28.87
N ASN A 435 -21.88 -7.01 29.54
CA ASN A 435 -22.90 -6.23 30.27
C ASN A 435 -23.67 -5.22 29.38
N CYS A 436 -23.50 -5.27 28.06
CA CYS A 436 -24.20 -4.37 27.14
C CYS A 436 -25.60 -4.92 26.76
N LEU A 437 -26.46 -4.02 26.28
CA LEU A 437 -27.78 -4.35 25.73
C LEU A 437 -27.88 -3.81 24.31
N LEU A 438 -28.21 -4.66 23.34
CA LEU A 438 -28.64 -4.19 22.02
C LEU A 438 -30.08 -3.66 22.14
N ALA A 439 -30.32 -2.41 21.74
CA ALA A 439 -31.67 -1.89 21.62
C ALA A 439 -32.46 -2.72 20.59
N SER A 440 -33.69 -3.10 20.92
CA SER A 440 -34.58 -3.90 20.06
C SER A 440 -35.10 -3.15 18.82
N SER A 441 -34.59 -1.95 18.53
CA SER A 441 -35.18 -1.05 17.53
C SER A 441 -34.19 -0.22 16.68
N ASP A 442 -32.96 -0.69 16.44
CA ASP A 442 -32.12 -0.08 15.40
C ASP A 442 -32.44 -0.67 14.02
N ILE A 443 -33.67 -0.41 13.56
CA ILE A 443 -33.99 -0.55 12.13
C ILE A 443 -33.22 0.56 11.41
N ARG A 444 -32.09 0.21 10.76
CA ARG A 444 -31.33 1.12 9.90
C ARG A 444 -32.26 1.69 8.80
N ILE A 445 -32.62 2.97 8.92
CA ILE A 445 -33.35 3.69 7.87
C ILE A 445 -32.38 4.04 6.75
N ARG A 446 -32.64 3.60 5.52
CA ARG A 446 -31.88 3.97 4.31
C ARG A 446 -32.05 5.43 3.85
N LYS A 447 -32.66 6.30 4.67
CA LYS A 447 -32.82 7.74 4.41
C LYS A 447 -32.66 8.51 5.72
N LYS A 448 -31.71 9.44 5.76
CA LYS A 448 -31.48 10.34 6.89
C LYS A 448 -32.66 11.31 7.00
N THR A 449 -33.53 11.12 7.99
CA THR A 449 -34.58 12.09 8.33
C THR A 449 -33.92 13.39 8.79
N LEU A 450 -34.33 14.53 8.21
CA LEU A 450 -33.84 15.84 8.62
C LEU A 450 -34.87 16.50 9.56
N LEU A 451 -34.46 16.81 10.79
CA LEU A 451 -35.25 17.61 11.73
C LEU A 451 -34.66 19.03 11.77
N TYR A 452 -35.47 20.05 11.45
CA TYR A 452 -35.01 21.44 11.48
C TYR A 452 -36.11 22.40 11.95
N PRO A 453 -35.77 23.48 12.68
CA PRO A 453 -34.48 23.72 13.30
C PRO A 453 -34.21 22.75 14.47
N ASN A 454 -32.96 22.33 14.63
CA ASN A 454 -32.48 21.61 15.80
C ASN A 454 -31.12 22.20 16.21
N PRO A 455 -31.06 23.05 17.27
CA PRO A 455 -32.06 23.24 18.32
C PRO A 455 -33.35 23.96 17.88
N ALA A 456 -34.49 23.52 18.40
CA ALA A 456 -35.84 24.02 18.13
C ALA A 456 -36.28 25.06 19.18
N VAL A 457 -37.09 26.05 18.76
CA VAL A 457 -37.71 27.03 19.65
C VAL A 457 -39.20 26.70 19.81
N ASP A 458 -40.02 26.94 18.81
CA ASP A 458 -41.46 26.68 18.94
C ASP A 458 -41.94 25.50 18.10
N ASP A 459 -41.26 25.22 16.99
CA ASP A 459 -41.67 24.19 16.04
C ASP A 459 -40.47 23.40 15.49
N ILE A 460 -40.75 22.17 15.04
CA ILE A 460 -39.83 21.29 14.32
C ILE A 460 -40.49 20.85 13.02
N HIS A 461 -39.78 21.04 11.93
CA HIS A 461 -40.13 20.52 10.61
C HIS A 461 -39.45 19.18 10.35
N ILE A 462 -40.16 18.29 9.67
CA ILE A 462 -39.73 16.93 9.35
C ILE A 462 -39.59 16.82 7.83
N GLU A 463 -38.36 16.71 7.35
CA GLU A 463 -38.07 16.53 5.92
C GLU A 463 -37.69 15.09 5.59
N GLY A 464 -38.13 14.62 4.42
CA GLY A 464 -37.74 13.32 3.86
C GLY A 464 -38.59 12.13 4.32
N LEU A 465 -39.70 12.36 5.02
CA LEU A 465 -40.67 11.34 5.45
C LEU A 465 -42.09 11.72 5.02
N SER A 466 -42.88 10.72 4.61
CA SER A 466 -44.32 10.84 4.36
C SER A 466 -45.10 9.93 5.33
N ASP A 467 -46.42 10.12 5.42
CA ASP A 467 -47.35 9.20 6.12
C ASP A 467 -47.15 9.06 7.64
N ILE A 468 -46.69 10.12 8.30
CA ILE A 468 -46.55 10.16 9.76
C ILE A 468 -47.96 10.22 10.38
N LYS A 469 -48.33 9.18 11.13
CA LYS A 469 -49.66 9.07 11.75
C LYS A 469 -49.74 9.77 13.10
N LYS A 470 -48.68 9.64 13.90
CA LYS A 470 -48.60 10.16 15.27
C LYS A 470 -47.14 10.46 15.61
N TYR A 471 -46.92 11.40 16.52
CA TYR A 471 -45.64 11.60 17.19
C TYR A 471 -45.76 11.45 18.70
N ARG A 472 -44.64 11.12 19.34
CA ARG A 472 -44.46 11.10 20.80
C ARG A 472 -43.12 11.75 21.14
N ILE A 473 -43.08 12.57 22.17
CA ILE A 473 -41.86 13.23 22.66
C ILE A 473 -41.61 12.76 24.08
N PHE A 474 -40.39 12.31 24.32
CA PHE A 474 -39.92 11.88 25.63
C PHE A 474 -38.84 12.83 26.14
N ASP A 475 -38.87 13.12 27.44
CA ASP A 475 -37.77 13.84 28.10
C ASP A 475 -36.52 12.96 28.26
N ALA A 476 -35.44 13.55 28.77
CA ALA A 476 -34.17 12.85 29.00
C ALA A 476 -34.26 11.68 29.99
N ALA A 477 -35.32 11.62 30.81
CA ALA A 477 -35.59 10.51 31.73
C ALA A 477 -36.49 9.43 31.10
N GLY A 478 -36.88 9.57 29.83
CA GLY A 478 -37.72 8.62 29.10
C GLY A 478 -39.22 8.76 29.40
N ARG A 479 -39.66 9.85 30.04
CA ARG A 479 -41.08 10.09 30.32
C ARG A 479 -41.75 10.72 29.11
N LEU A 480 -42.93 10.24 28.73
CA LEU A 480 -43.73 10.84 27.66
C LEU A 480 -44.22 12.23 28.11
N VAL A 481 -43.83 13.28 27.38
CA VAL A 481 -44.13 14.68 27.72
C VAL A 481 -45.00 15.39 26.69
N LEU A 482 -45.06 14.90 25.45
CA LEU A 482 -45.95 15.44 24.42
C LEU A 482 -46.31 14.34 23.42
N GLU A 483 -47.55 14.31 22.93
CA GLU A 483 -47.94 13.47 21.81
C GLU A 483 -49.05 14.13 21.00
N GLY A 484 -49.13 13.77 19.72
CA GLY A 484 -50.12 14.33 18.83
C GLY A 484 -49.98 13.81 17.40
N ASN A 485 -50.75 14.37 16.49
CA ASN A 485 -50.63 14.09 15.06
C ASN A 485 -49.97 15.31 14.39
N PRO A 486 -48.95 15.13 13.54
CA PRO A 486 -48.31 16.26 12.89
C PRO A 486 -49.27 16.93 11.90
N ASN A 487 -49.22 18.26 11.80
CA ASN A 487 -49.97 19.01 10.81
C ASN A 487 -49.00 19.48 9.73
N LYS A 488 -49.10 18.93 8.51
CA LYS A 488 -48.27 19.33 7.35
C LYS A 488 -46.76 19.39 7.68
N ASP A 489 -46.23 18.25 8.13
CA ASP A 489 -44.81 18.02 8.40
C ASP A 489 -44.19 18.86 9.53
N MET A 490 -45.02 19.44 10.40
CA MET A 490 -44.59 20.28 11.52
C MET A 490 -45.14 19.78 12.87
N ILE A 491 -44.29 19.84 13.90
CA ILE A 491 -44.60 19.53 15.30
C ILE A 491 -44.31 20.77 16.15
N ASN A 492 -45.34 21.26 16.86
CA ASN A 492 -45.16 22.32 17.84
C ASN A 492 -44.56 21.77 19.15
N VAL A 493 -43.46 22.37 19.58
CA VAL A 493 -42.71 22.05 20.79
C VAL A 493 -42.57 23.25 21.74
N GLY A 494 -43.28 24.36 21.48
CA GLY A 494 -43.18 25.60 22.26
C GLY A 494 -43.56 25.44 23.73
N SER A 495 -44.43 24.47 24.05
CA SER A 495 -44.83 24.17 25.43
C SER A 495 -43.77 23.39 26.23
N LEU A 496 -42.73 22.86 25.58
CA LEU A 496 -41.69 22.09 26.25
C LEU A 496 -40.68 23.01 26.96
N PRO A 497 -40.25 22.70 28.19
CA PRO A 497 -39.14 23.41 28.81
C PRO A 497 -37.82 23.17 28.05
N LYS A 498 -36.84 24.06 28.24
CA LYS A 498 -35.50 23.91 27.65
C LYS A 498 -34.88 22.57 28.05
N GLY A 499 -34.34 21.83 27.10
CA GLY A 499 -33.79 20.50 27.38
C GLY A 499 -33.59 19.61 26.17
N ASN A 500 -33.11 18.40 26.43
CA ASN A 500 -32.92 17.36 25.42
C ASN A 500 -34.13 16.43 25.38
N TYR A 501 -34.60 16.11 24.18
CA TYR A 501 -35.78 15.29 23.98
C TYR A 501 -35.55 14.22 22.91
N ILE A 502 -36.30 13.13 23.02
CA ILE A 502 -36.41 12.09 22.01
C ILE A 502 -37.77 12.23 21.33
N LEU A 503 -37.77 12.50 20.04
CA LEU A 503 -38.94 12.51 19.18
C LEU A 503 -39.10 11.13 18.51
N GLN A 504 -40.22 10.47 18.77
CA GLN A 504 -40.67 9.28 18.06
C GLN A 504 -41.75 9.65 17.04
N LEU A 505 -41.54 9.24 15.78
CA LEU A 505 -42.50 9.36 14.69
C LEU A 505 -43.07 7.99 14.37
N VAL A 506 -44.39 7.83 14.48
CA VAL A 506 -45.10 6.59 14.20
C VAL A 506 -45.66 6.66 12.78
N LEU A 507 -45.13 5.82 11.89
CA LEU A 507 -45.59 5.63 10.52
C LEU A 507 -46.50 4.40 10.44
N LYS A 508 -47.02 4.10 9.25
CA LYS A 508 -47.92 2.95 9.02
C LYS A 508 -47.31 1.61 9.47
N ASP A 509 -46.04 1.38 9.16
CA ASP A 509 -45.39 0.08 9.32
C ASP A 509 -44.14 0.12 10.23
N THR A 510 -43.78 1.29 10.79
CA THR A 510 -42.57 1.46 11.60
C THR A 510 -42.65 2.66 12.56
N THR A 511 -41.74 2.71 13.54
CA THR A 511 -41.53 3.86 14.42
C THR A 511 -40.09 4.32 14.32
N LEU A 512 -39.88 5.61 14.07
CA LEU A 512 -38.55 6.23 13.94
C LEU A 512 -38.26 7.09 15.16
N SER A 513 -37.04 7.03 15.68
CA SER A 513 -36.61 7.86 16.83
C SER A 513 -35.52 8.85 16.41
N SER A 514 -35.59 10.08 16.90
CA SER A 514 -34.60 11.13 16.63
C SER A 514 -34.47 12.07 17.83
N LYS A 515 -33.28 12.65 18.02
CA LYS A 515 -33.01 13.57 19.13
C LYS A 515 -33.13 15.03 18.69
N PHE A 516 -33.71 15.88 19.54
CA PHE A 516 -33.65 17.33 19.35
C PHE A 516 -33.44 18.08 20.67
N ILE A 517 -32.95 19.32 20.54
CA ILE A 517 -32.71 20.22 21.67
C ILE A 517 -33.77 21.33 21.64
N LYS A 518 -34.51 21.52 22.73
CA LYS A 518 -35.40 22.68 22.93
C LYS A 518 -34.60 23.83 23.55
N LYS A 519 -34.57 24.97 22.87
CA LYS A 519 -33.93 26.22 23.33
C LYS A 519 -34.78 27.06 24.25
#